data_AF-U6KPX2-F1
#
_entry.id   AF-U6KPX2-F1
#
_cell.length_a   1.000
_cell.length_b   1.000
_cell.length_c   1.000
_cell.angle_alpha   90.00
_cell.angle_beta   90.00
_cell.angle_gamma   90.00
#
_symmetry.space_group_name_H-M   'P 1'
#
loop_
_entity.id
_entity.type
_entity.pdbx_description
1 polymer ?
#
loop_
_entity_poly.entity_id
_entity_poly.type
_entity_poly.pdbx_seq_one_letter_code
_entity_poly.pdbx_strand_id
1 'polypeptide(L)'
;MRTVLQVQLRQQRKQEKKEDRAAAKEAAAAALQQQLRRRQQAISDGQDQLHEEQQEVDEAKSSDSSSSSSSEDEALDLSMSTRKKPLLVLLAANLEPTVTPGGLTDQVHALRAAAAAAKVPVGVVSTRNVLKKGVRLATRQSCVCIIDAQGAEPLLQQLLRLIVQQRQQQQQQQIQEEKLLQQVCSLALSGEASSNAE
;
A
#
# COMPACT_ATOMS: atom_id res chain seq x y z
N MET A 1 39.78 -30.46 23.42
CA MET A 1 38.39 -30.99 23.53
C MET A 1 37.30 -29.92 23.72
N ARG A 2 37.52 -28.81 24.46
CA ARG A 2 36.49 -27.76 24.66
C ARG A 2 35.98 -27.08 23.38
N THR A 3 36.81 -26.94 22.35
CA THR A 3 36.45 -26.29 21.08
C THR A 3 35.48 -27.13 20.23
N VAL A 4 35.59 -28.46 20.28
CA VAL A 4 34.71 -29.37 19.52
C VAL A 4 33.26 -29.29 20.02
N LEU A 5 33.06 -29.26 21.35
CA LEU A 5 31.74 -29.12 21.96
C LEU A 5 31.07 -27.77 21.62
N GLN A 6 31.83 -26.68 21.58
CA GLN A 6 31.28 -25.37 21.18
C GLN A 6 30.83 -25.33 19.71
N VAL A 7 31.57 -25.98 18.81
CA VAL A 7 31.20 -26.06 17.40
C VAL A 7 29.92 -26.89 17.24
N GLN A 8 29.81 -28.01 17.94
CA GLN A 8 28.63 -28.88 17.90
C GLN A 8 27.37 -28.18 18.44
N LEU A 9 27.49 -27.49 19.58
CA LEU A 9 26.37 -26.71 20.14
C LEU A 9 25.91 -25.59 19.19
N ARG A 10 26.85 -24.94 18.49
CA ARG A 10 26.52 -23.90 17.51
C ARG A 10 25.82 -24.48 16.27
N GLN A 11 26.13 -25.71 15.87
CA GLN A 11 25.44 -26.37 14.77
C GLN A 11 24.02 -26.78 15.17
N GLN A 12 23.82 -27.35 16.37
CA GLN A 12 22.48 -27.65 16.88
C GLN A 12 21.58 -26.42 16.94
N ARG A 13 22.05 -25.30 17.52
CA ARG A 13 21.28 -24.04 17.55
C ARG A 13 20.92 -23.51 16.16
N LYS A 14 21.76 -23.78 15.15
CA LYS A 14 21.45 -23.39 13.76
C LYS A 14 20.38 -24.29 13.14
N GLN A 15 20.33 -25.57 13.52
CA GLN A 15 19.28 -26.49 13.08
C GLN A 15 17.96 -26.15 13.75
N GLU A 16 17.93 -26.00 15.07
CA GLU A 16 16.74 -25.57 15.83
C GLU A 16 16.16 -24.26 15.26
N LYS A 17 17.01 -23.23 15.04
CA LYS A 17 16.56 -21.97 14.45
C LYS A 17 15.99 -22.12 13.03
N LYS A 18 16.45 -23.12 12.26
CA LYS A 18 15.90 -23.39 10.92
C LYS A 18 14.55 -24.10 11.03
N GLU A 19 14.41 -25.04 11.94
CA GLU A 19 13.17 -25.77 12.23
C GLU A 19 12.11 -24.81 12.77
N ASP A 20 12.44 -23.98 13.74
CA ASP A 20 11.53 -22.94 14.27
C ASP A 20 11.06 -21.98 13.17
N ARG A 21 11.96 -21.60 12.26
CA ARG A 21 11.62 -20.73 11.13
C ARG A 21 10.71 -21.43 10.11
N ALA A 22 10.87 -22.73 9.91
CA ALA A 22 10.00 -23.52 9.05
C ALA A 22 8.61 -23.66 9.68
N ALA A 23 8.55 -24.06 10.96
CA ALA A 23 7.31 -24.17 11.72
C ALA A 23 6.54 -22.83 11.78
N ALA A 24 7.23 -21.71 11.99
CA ALA A 24 6.59 -20.39 12.00
C ALA A 24 5.98 -20.00 10.64
N LYS A 25 6.62 -20.40 9.54
CA LYS A 25 6.07 -20.17 8.19
C LYS A 25 4.85 -21.05 7.92
N GLU A 26 4.90 -22.31 8.32
CA GLU A 26 3.77 -23.24 8.19
C GLU A 26 2.57 -22.79 9.02
N ALA A 27 2.79 -22.36 10.26
CA ALA A 27 1.76 -21.80 11.11
C ALA A 27 1.13 -20.52 10.52
N ALA A 28 1.94 -19.64 9.93
CA ALA A 28 1.44 -18.44 9.26
C ALA A 28 0.59 -18.79 8.02
N ALA A 29 1.00 -19.79 7.23
CA ALA A 29 0.23 -20.26 6.08
C ALA A 29 -1.11 -20.90 6.50
N ALA A 30 -1.10 -21.74 7.55
CA ALA A 30 -2.30 -22.35 8.09
C ALA A 30 -3.29 -21.31 8.64
N ALA A 31 -2.80 -20.28 9.35
CA ALA A 31 -3.64 -19.19 9.85
C ALA A 31 -4.32 -18.42 8.70
N LEU A 32 -3.60 -18.17 7.61
CA LEU A 32 -4.15 -17.50 6.43
C LEU A 32 -5.22 -18.35 5.73
N GLN A 33 -4.99 -19.66 5.59
CA GLN A 33 -6.02 -20.58 5.07
C GLN A 33 -7.27 -20.62 5.96
N GLN A 34 -7.10 -20.61 7.28
CA GLN A 34 -8.23 -20.59 8.21
C GLN A 34 -9.04 -19.30 8.10
N GLN A 35 -8.36 -18.14 7.90
CA GLN A 35 -9.02 -16.87 7.66
C GLN A 35 -9.82 -16.87 6.35
N LEU A 36 -9.28 -17.45 5.27
CA LEU A 36 -9.98 -17.58 4.00
C LEU A 36 -11.22 -18.47 4.11
N ARG A 37 -11.15 -19.61 4.81
CA ARG A 37 -12.32 -20.48 5.05
C ARG A 37 -13.43 -19.76 5.81
N ARG A 38 -13.09 -19.01 6.87
CA ARG A 38 -14.08 -18.21 7.60
C ARG A 38 -14.75 -17.17 6.71
N ARG A 39 -14.00 -16.53 5.81
CA ARG A 39 -14.55 -15.56 4.86
C ARG A 39 -15.49 -16.22 3.85
N GLN A 40 -15.17 -17.41 3.36
CA GLN A 40 -16.05 -18.15 2.44
C GLN A 40 -17.35 -18.57 3.12
N GLN A 41 -17.28 -19.06 4.37
CA GLN A 41 -18.48 -19.40 5.15
C GLN A 41 -19.38 -18.18 5.38
N ALA A 42 -18.80 -17.04 5.76
CA ALA A 42 -19.58 -15.81 5.95
C ALA A 42 -20.25 -15.29 4.66
N ILE A 43 -19.70 -15.59 3.49
CA ILE A 43 -20.34 -15.25 2.21
C ILE A 43 -21.51 -16.20 1.91
N SER A 44 -21.35 -17.49 2.20
CA SER A 44 -22.42 -18.48 2.00
C SER A 44 -23.62 -18.20 2.91
N ASP A 45 -23.38 -17.91 4.19
CA ASP A 45 -24.45 -17.64 5.17
C ASP A 45 -25.19 -16.31 4.88
N GLY A 46 -24.56 -15.38 4.15
CA GLY A 46 -25.16 -14.09 3.78
C GLY A 46 -26.13 -14.13 2.60
N GLN A 47 -26.13 -15.19 1.78
CA GLN A 47 -27.04 -15.29 0.63
C GLN A 47 -28.43 -15.80 1.01
N ASP A 48 -28.59 -16.53 2.11
CA ASP A 48 -29.90 -17.05 2.54
C ASP A 48 -30.77 -16.01 3.28
N GLN A 49 -30.21 -14.88 3.73
CA GLN A 49 -30.98 -13.81 4.38
C GLN A 49 -31.50 -12.71 3.43
N LEU A 50 -31.10 -12.71 2.15
CA LEU A 50 -31.54 -11.69 1.18
C LEU A 50 -32.78 -12.09 0.36
N HIS A 51 -33.37 -13.26 0.60
CA HIS A 51 -34.56 -13.75 -0.12
C HIS A 51 -35.90 -13.59 0.61
N GLU A 52 -35.95 -12.99 1.82
CA GLU A 52 -37.20 -12.79 2.57
C GLU A 52 -37.61 -11.32 2.80
N GLU A 53 -36.93 -10.33 2.19
CA GLU A 53 -37.27 -8.90 2.37
C GLU A 53 -37.50 -8.11 1.06
N GLN A 54 -38.00 -8.76 0.00
CA GLN A 54 -38.46 -8.07 -1.21
C GLN A 54 -39.86 -8.55 -1.64
N GLN A 55 -40.88 -8.21 -0.86
CA GLN A 55 -42.25 -8.17 -1.34
C GLN A 55 -42.97 -6.97 -0.69
N GLU A 56 -43.64 -6.17 -1.52
CA GLU A 56 -44.28 -4.88 -1.23
C GLU A 56 -43.32 -3.68 -1.07
N VAL A 57 -43.11 -2.90 -2.14
CA VAL A 57 -43.92 -1.69 -2.44
C VAL A 57 -43.63 -1.30 -3.90
N ASP A 58 -44.60 -1.52 -4.77
CA ASP A 58 -44.65 -1.00 -6.14
C ASP A 58 -45.82 -0.02 -6.20
N GLU A 59 -45.54 1.27 -6.42
CA GLU A 59 -46.37 2.18 -7.24
C GLU A 59 -45.86 3.63 -7.12
N ALA A 60 -45.27 4.12 -8.21
CA ALA A 60 -45.76 5.28 -8.98
C ALA A 60 -44.65 6.19 -9.55
N LYS A 61 -44.73 6.33 -10.89
CA LYS A 61 -44.55 7.55 -11.70
C LYS A 61 -43.15 8.18 -11.88
N SER A 62 -42.62 7.92 -13.07
CA SER A 62 -42.24 8.90 -14.11
C SER A 62 -41.95 10.36 -13.71
N SER A 63 -40.73 10.82 -13.96
CA SER A 63 -40.46 11.97 -14.85
C SER A 63 -38.96 12.25 -14.93
N ASP A 64 -38.45 12.31 -16.16
CA ASP A 64 -37.19 12.95 -16.50
C ASP A 64 -37.16 14.41 -16.01
N SER A 65 -36.02 14.87 -15.47
CA SER A 65 -35.40 16.17 -15.77
C SER A 65 -34.22 16.48 -14.85
N SER A 66 -33.11 16.83 -15.49
CA SER A 66 -31.89 17.43 -14.97
C SER A 66 -32.11 18.74 -14.18
N SER A 67 -31.44 18.88 -13.04
CA SER A 67 -30.95 20.19 -12.54
C SER A 67 -30.03 20.04 -11.33
N SER A 68 -28.78 20.44 -11.56
CA SER A 68 -27.89 21.24 -10.71
C SER A 68 -28.31 21.47 -9.25
N SER A 69 -27.63 20.81 -8.32
CA SER A 69 -27.60 21.25 -6.92
C SER A 69 -26.18 21.66 -6.54
N SER A 70 -26.00 22.98 -6.55
CA SER A 70 -24.90 23.70 -5.92
C SER A 70 -24.86 23.33 -4.45
N SER A 71 -23.78 22.71 -4.02
CA SER A 71 -23.37 22.74 -2.62
C SER A 71 -22.02 23.42 -2.63
N GLU A 72 -22.08 24.70 -2.29
CA GLU A 72 -21.02 25.52 -1.72
C GLU A 72 -20.27 24.76 -0.61
N ASP A 73 -19.39 23.86 -1.03
CA ASP A 73 -18.21 23.50 -0.27
C ASP A 73 -17.25 24.66 -0.42
N GLU A 74 -17.00 25.36 0.69
CA GLU A 74 -16.02 26.42 0.87
C GLU A 74 -14.62 25.92 0.46
N ALA A 75 -14.42 25.81 -0.86
CA ALA A 75 -13.14 25.70 -1.48
C ALA A 75 -12.44 27.01 -1.16
N LEU A 76 -11.71 27.00 -0.05
CA LEU A 76 -10.77 28.02 0.36
C LEU A 76 -10.02 28.47 -0.90
N ASP A 77 -10.44 29.63 -1.42
CA ASP A 77 -9.88 30.34 -2.56
C ASP A 77 -8.53 30.90 -2.12
N LEU A 78 -7.60 29.96 -1.89
CA LEU A 78 -6.25 30.17 -1.45
C LEU A 78 -5.47 30.66 -2.65
N SER A 79 -5.70 31.92 -3.01
CA SER A 79 -4.72 32.79 -3.69
C SER A 79 -4.15 32.18 -4.98
N MET A 80 -4.82 32.52 -6.10
CA MET A 80 -4.32 32.48 -7.48
C MET A 80 -3.08 33.38 -7.67
N SER A 81 -2.02 33.13 -6.91
CA SER A 81 -0.70 33.75 -7.08
C SER A 81 0.24 32.69 -7.65
N THR A 82 0.23 32.53 -8.98
CA THR A 82 1.38 31.99 -9.76
C THR A 82 2.15 30.84 -9.11
N ARG A 83 1.46 29.84 -8.54
CA ARG A 83 2.11 28.81 -7.73
C ARG A 83 2.96 27.93 -8.63
N LYS A 84 4.27 28.10 -8.54
CA LYS A 84 5.25 27.28 -9.26
C LYS A 84 5.04 25.83 -8.89
N LYS A 85 4.90 24.98 -9.90
CA LYS A 85 4.78 23.53 -9.74
C LYS A 85 6.04 23.00 -9.02
N PRO A 86 5.89 22.22 -7.93
CA PRO A 86 7.04 21.66 -7.24
C PRO A 86 7.79 20.67 -8.13
N LEU A 87 9.11 20.64 -8.01
CA LEU A 87 10.00 19.77 -8.77
C LEU A 87 10.04 18.34 -8.19
N LEU A 88 9.99 18.23 -6.86
CA LEU A 88 10.07 16.96 -6.12
C LEU A 88 9.37 17.10 -4.77
N VAL A 89 8.62 16.08 -4.37
CA VAL A 89 8.04 15.97 -3.02
C VAL A 89 8.76 14.86 -2.25
N LEU A 90 9.18 15.14 -1.02
CA LEU A 90 9.81 14.17 -0.12
C LEU A 90 8.88 13.87 1.05
N LEU A 91 8.60 12.59 1.28
CA LEU A 91 7.79 12.08 2.39
C LEU A 91 8.64 11.27 3.35
N ALA A 92 8.49 11.46 4.65
CA ALA A 92 9.11 10.54 5.61
C ALA A 92 8.39 9.17 5.61
N ALA A 93 9.14 8.09 5.81
CA ALA A 93 8.60 6.73 5.91
C ALA A 93 8.04 6.41 7.30
N ASN A 94 8.59 7.04 8.35
CA ASN A 94 8.23 6.81 9.74
C ASN A 94 7.07 7.70 10.20
N LEU A 95 6.03 7.84 9.38
CA LEU A 95 4.81 8.52 9.78
C LEU A 95 3.98 7.57 10.65
N GLU A 96 3.53 8.07 11.79
CA GLU A 96 2.61 7.31 12.64
C GLU A 96 1.26 7.20 11.92
N PRO A 97 0.70 5.98 11.78
CA PRO A 97 -0.60 5.80 11.17
C PRO A 97 -1.68 6.41 12.08
N THR A 98 -2.55 7.23 11.51
CA THR A 98 -3.67 7.84 12.21
C THR A 98 -4.97 7.19 11.75
N VAL A 99 -5.77 6.67 12.67
CA VAL A 99 -7.05 5.99 12.38
C VAL A 99 -8.21 7.00 12.25
N THR A 100 -8.00 8.23 12.71
CA THR A 100 -9.01 9.29 12.68
C THR A 100 -9.25 9.79 11.25
N PRO A 101 -10.52 9.94 10.79
CA PRO A 101 -10.82 10.54 9.50
C PRO A 101 -10.28 11.97 9.44
N GLY A 102 -9.63 12.33 8.33
CA GLY A 102 -8.94 13.60 8.17
C GLY A 102 -7.56 13.64 8.85
N GLY A 103 -7.07 12.49 9.32
CA GLY A 103 -5.76 12.34 9.93
C GLY A 103 -4.60 12.54 8.94
N LEU A 104 -3.38 12.41 9.46
CA LEU A 104 -2.16 12.55 8.67
C LEU A 104 -2.10 11.54 7.51
N THR A 105 -2.59 10.31 7.73
CA THR A 105 -2.64 9.27 6.69
C THR A 105 -3.45 9.71 5.48
N ASP A 106 -4.64 10.28 5.70
CA ASP A 106 -5.53 10.76 4.64
C ASP A 106 -4.91 11.93 3.88
N GLN A 107 -4.29 12.87 4.61
CA GLN A 107 -3.58 14.00 4.02
C GLN A 107 -2.39 13.55 3.15
N VAL A 108 -1.64 12.54 3.60
CA VAL A 108 -0.52 11.98 2.83
C VAL A 108 -1.03 11.25 1.58
N HIS A 109 -2.15 10.54 1.67
CA HIS A 109 -2.77 9.90 0.52
C HIS A 109 -3.28 10.92 -0.49
N ALA A 110 -3.98 11.97 -0.03
CA ALA A 110 -4.42 13.09 -0.85
C ALA A 110 -3.24 13.81 -1.52
N LEU A 111 -2.15 14.05 -0.79
CA LEU A 111 -0.93 14.65 -1.33
C LEU A 111 -0.28 13.78 -2.40
N ARG A 112 -0.23 12.45 -2.21
CA ARG A 112 0.26 11.52 -3.23
C ARG A 112 -0.61 11.51 -4.48
N ALA A 113 -1.93 11.53 -4.31
CA ALA A 113 -2.87 11.61 -5.43
C ALA A 113 -2.71 12.93 -6.20
N ALA A 114 -2.60 14.05 -5.49
CA ALA A 114 -2.36 15.37 -6.09
C ALA A 114 -1.01 15.43 -6.82
N ALA A 115 0.05 14.88 -6.22
CA ALA A 115 1.36 14.79 -6.87
C ALA A 115 1.33 13.90 -8.12
N ALA A 116 0.60 12.78 -8.08
CA ALA A 116 0.41 11.90 -9.24
C ALA A 116 -0.35 12.60 -10.36
N ALA A 117 -1.45 13.29 -10.06
CA ALA A 117 -2.21 14.10 -11.01
C ALA A 117 -1.35 15.20 -11.63
N ALA A 118 -0.53 15.87 -10.82
CA ALA A 118 0.41 16.87 -11.28
C ALA A 118 1.66 16.27 -11.96
N LYS A 119 1.84 14.95 -12.03
CA LYS A 119 3.06 14.29 -12.53
C LYS A 119 4.34 14.77 -11.83
N VAL A 120 4.25 15.02 -10.52
CA VAL A 120 5.39 15.40 -9.68
C VAL A 120 5.96 14.12 -9.04
N PRO A 121 7.26 13.86 -9.16
CA PRO A 121 7.89 12.71 -8.53
C PRO A 121 7.80 12.82 -7.00
N VAL A 122 7.56 11.69 -6.36
CA VAL A 122 7.51 11.58 -4.89
C VAL A 122 8.63 10.65 -4.44
N GLY A 123 9.53 11.17 -3.62
CA GLY A 123 10.57 10.42 -2.94
C GLY A 123 10.17 10.09 -1.51
N VAL A 124 10.62 8.95 -1.01
CA VAL A 124 10.44 8.55 0.39
C VAL A 124 11.79 8.59 1.11
N VAL A 125 11.81 9.21 2.28
CA VAL A 125 12.99 9.37 3.14
C VAL A 125 12.81 8.52 4.39
N SER A 126 13.89 7.91 4.88
CA SER A 126 13.85 6.98 6.00
C SER A 126 13.19 7.55 7.26
N THR A 127 13.57 8.77 7.68
CA THR A 127 13.05 9.38 8.91
C THR A 127 12.80 10.89 8.80
N ARG A 128 11.82 11.38 9.57
CA ARG A 128 11.56 12.83 9.77
C ARG A 128 12.78 13.61 10.27
N ASN A 129 13.71 12.96 10.97
CA ASN A 129 14.94 13.59 11.45
C ASN A 129 15.91 13.94 10.31
N VAL A 130 15.92 13.14 9.23
CA VAL A 130 16.71 13.45 8.02
C VAL A 130 16.17 14.72 7.37
N LEU A 131 14.85 14.82 7.25
CA LEU A 131 14.19 16.04 6.74
C LEU A 131 14.49 17.25 7.62
N LYS A 132 14.37 17.12 8.96
CA LYS A 132 14.71 18.19 9.91
C LYS A 132 16.14 18.70 9.70
N LYS A 133 17.13 17.79 9.60
CA LYS A 133 18.54 18.14 9.36
C LYS A 133 18.75 18.80 7.99
N GLY A 134 18.08 18.30 6.95
CA GLY A 134 18.17 18.83 5.59
C GLY A 134 17.59 20.24 5.44
N VAL A 135 16.41 20.49 6.01
CA VAL A 135 15.73 21.80 5.93
C VAL A 135 16.26 22.78 6.98
N ARG A 136 17.05 22.31 7.96
CA ARG A 136 17.60 23.11 9.08
C ARG A 136 16.50 23.81 9.91
N LEU A 137 15.33 23.20 10.03
CA LEU A 137 14.24 23.70 10.87
C LEU A 137 14.32 23.11 12.29
N ALA A 138 13.74 23.82 13.26
CA ALA A 138 13.65 23.34 14.63
C ALA A 138 12.68 22.14 14.76
N THR A 139 11.66 22.08 13.92
CA THR A 139 10.57 21.10 13.99
C THR A 139 10.77 19.93 13.03
N ARG A 140 10.19 18.77 13.38
CA ARG A 140 10.21 17.57 12.53
C ARG A 140 9.17 17.72 11.43
N GLN A 141 9.59 17.63 10.18
CA GLN A 141 8.70 17.70 9.02
C GLN A 141 8.29 16.30 8.57
N SER A 142 7.03 16.13 8.20
CA SER A 142 6.49 14.88 7.64
C SER A 142 6.62 14.85 6.11
N CYS A 143 6.48 16.01 5.47
CA CYS A 143 6.65 16.22 4.05
C CYS A 143 7.48 17.49 3.79
N VAL A 144 8.21 17.51 2.67
CA VAL A 144 8.95 18.68 2.19
C VAL A 144 8.78 18.75 0.67
N CYS A 145 8.48 19.93 0.14
CA CYS A 145 8.37 20.17 -1.30
C CYS A 145 9.55 21.03 -1.77
N ILE A 146 10.24 20.59 -2.82
CA ILE A 146 11.32 21.35 -3.47
C ILE A 146 10.70 22.11 -4.64
N ILE A 147 10.66 23.43 -4.52
CA ILE A 147 10.12 24.32 -5.55
C ILE A 147 11.22 24.75 -6.52
N ASP A 148 12.41 25.02 -5.99
CA ASP A 148 13.59 25.42 -6.74
C ASP A 148 14.82 24.67 -6.20
N ALA A 149 15.79 24.44 -7.08
CA ALA A 149 16.97 23.63 -6.81
C ALA A 149 18.29 24.35 -7.16
N GLN A 150 18.30 25.68 -7.07
CA GLN A 150 19.47 26.49 -7.37
C GLN A 150 20.73 26.02 -6.62
N GLY A 151 21.75 25.64 -7.39
CA GLY A 151 23.05 25.16 -6.88
C GLY A 151 23.08 23.67 -6.48
N ALA A 152 21.95 22.96 -6.56
CA ALA A 152 21.83 21.53 -6.26
C ALA A 152 21.13 20.74 -7.38
N GLU A 153 20.99 21.33 -8.56
CA GLU A 153 20.39 20.73 -9.76
C GLU A 153 21.02 19.38 -10.14
N PRO A 154 22.35 19.19 -10.18
CA PRO A 154 22.91 17.90 -10.58
C PRO A 154 22.54 16.78 -9.60
N LEU A 155 22.48 17.11 -8.29
CA LEU A 155 22.08 16.17 -7.26
C LEU A 155 20.59 15.84 -7.37
N LEU A 156 19.74 16.84 -7.62
CA LEU A 156 18.32 16.63 -7.86
C LEU A 156 18.09 15.75 -9.08
N GLN A 157 18.77 16.02 -10.20
CA GLN A 157 18.67 15.19 -11.41
C GLN A 157 19.09 13.74 -11.16
N GLN A 158 20.18 13.53 -10.41
CA GLN A 158 20.61 12.18 -10.02
C GLN A 158 19.54 11.48 -9.16
N LEU A 159 18.96 12.18 -8.18
CA LEU A 159 17.91 11.64 -7.34
C LEU A 159 16.66 11.28 -8.15
N LEU A 160 16.25 12.14 -9.09
CA LEU A 160 15.12 11.87 -9.97
C LEU A 160 15.34 10.63 -10.83
N ARG A 161 16.55 10.43 -11.37
CA ARG A 161 16.90 9.20 -12.10
C ARG A 161 16.77 7.96 -11.23
N LEU A 162 17.26 8.02 -9.99
CA LEU A 162 17.16 6.90 -9.04
C LEU A 162 15.69 6.58 -8.69
N ILE A 163 14.86 7.60 -8.48
CA ILE A 163 13.42 7.41 -8.20
C ILE A 163 12.74 6.72 -9.39
N VAL A 164 13.02 7.16 -10.62
CA VAL A 164 12.46 6.52 -11.82
C VAL A 164 12.92 5.08 -11.96
N GLN A 165 14.21 4.82 -11.77
CA GLN A 165 14.77 3.47 -11.84
C GLN A 165 14.15 2.55 -10.78
N GLN A 166 14.01 3.03 -9.54
CA GLN A 166 13.39 2.26 -8.46
C GLN A 166 11.92 1.98 -8.74
N ARG A 167 11.17 2.94 -9.28
CA ARG A 167 9.77 2.76 -9.65
C ARG A 167 9.61 1.70 -10.74
N GLN A 168 10.47 1.69 -11.75
CA GLN A 168 10.45 0.67 -12.81
C GLN A 168 10.74 -0.72 -12.24
N GLN A 169 11.71 -0.85 -11.34
CA GLN A 169 12.01 -2.12 -10.68
C GLN A 169 10.83 -2.63 -9.84
N GLN A 170 10.17 -1.75 -9.08
CA GLN A 170 8.99 -2.13 -8.30
C GLN A 170 7.83 -2.60 -9.17
N GLN A 171 7.58 -1.92 -10.30
CA GLN A 171 6.56 -2.34 -11.26
C GLN A 171 6.85 -3.71 -11.86
N GLN A 172 8.11 -3.99 -12.22
CA GLN A 172 8.50 -5.30 -12.73
C GLN A 172 8.32 -6.41 -11.68
N GLN A 173 8.66 -6.14 -10.41
CA GLN A 173 8.46 -7.09 -9.32
C GLN A 173 6.97 -7.39 -9.10
N GLN A 174 6.10 -6.37 -9.11
CA GLN A 174 4.65 -6.55 -8.98
C GLN A 174 4.07 -7.39 -10.12
N ILE A 175 4.46 -7.11 -11.36
CA ILE A 175 4.01 -7.89 -12.53
C ILE A 175 4.50 -9.35 -12.42
N GLN A 176 5.71 -9.59 -11.94
CA GLN A 176 6.25 -10.93 -11.79
C GLN A 176 5.53 -11.71 -10.67
N GLU A 177 5.21 -11.05 -9.57
CA GLU A 177 4.44 -11.62 -8.47
C GLU A 177 3.01 -11.97 -8.90
N GLU A 178 2.36 -11.09 -9.66
CA GLU A 178 1.02 -11.34 -10.23
C GLU A 178 1.04 -12.54 -11.19
N LYS A 179 2.05 -12.63 -12.07
CA LYS A 179 2.22 -13.80 -12.96
C LYS A 179 2.41 -15.10 -12.19
N LEU A 180 3.21 -15.08 -11.13
CA LEU A 180 3.42 -16.25 -10.28
C LEU A 180 2.12 -16.67 -9.58
N LEU A 181 1.36 -15.72 -9.04
CA LEU A 181 0.05 -15.99 -8.44
C LEU A 181 -0.91 -16.58 -9.46
N GLN A 182 -0.96 -16.04 -10.67
CA GLN A 182 -1.82 -16.57 -11.74
C GLN A 182 -1.43 -17.99 -12.15
N GLN A 183 -0.13 -18.31 -12.20
CA GLN A 183 0.37 -19.65 -12.51
C GLN A 183 0.07 -20.66 -11.38
N VAL A 184 0.17 -20.23 -10.12
CA VAL A 184 -0.19 -21.08 -8.96
C VAL A 184 -1.70 -21.38 -8.96
N CYS A 185 -2.55 -20.37 -9.23
CA CYS A 185 -3.99 -20.55 -9.32
C CYS A 185 -4.41 -21.47 -10.48
N SER A 186 -3.76 -21.35 -11.65
CA SER A 186 -4.09 -22.21 -12.79
C SER A 186 -3.71 -23.68 -12.56
N LEU A 187 -2.58 -23.94 -11.89
CA LEU A 187 -2.18 -25.30 -11.52
C LEU A 187 -3.13 -25.93 -10.50
N ALA A 188 -3.61 -25.15 -9.52
CA ALA A 188 -4.56 -25.64 -8.52
C ALA A 188 -5.88 -26.12 -9.15
N LEU A 189 -6.41 -25.39 -10.14
CA LEU A 189 -7.64 -25.77 -10.84
C LEU A 189 -7.48 -27.00 -11.74
N SER A 190 -6.28 -27.22 -12.31
CA SER A 190 -6.02 -28.39 -13.16
C SER A 190 -5.87 -29.70 -12.38
N GLY A 191 -5.58 -29.64 -11.08
CA GLY A 191 -5.37 -30.84 -10.25
C GLY A 191 -6.66 -31.55 -9.84
N GLU A 192 -7.79 -30.84 -9.72
CA GLU A 192 -9.05 -31.42 -9.24
C GLU A 192 -9.84 -32.18 -10.32
N ALA A 193 -9.54 -31.96 -11.60
CA ALA A 193 -10.26 -32.63 -12.69
C ALA A 193 -9.85 -34.12 -12.88
N SER A 194 -8.67 -34.53 -12.42
CA SER A 194 -8.20 -35.91 -12.57
C SER A 194 -8.62 -36.86 -11.44
N SER A 195 -9.13 -36.37 -10.30
CA SER A 195 -9.47 -37.24 -9.17
C SER A 195 -10.92 -37.74 -9.16
N ASN A 196 -11.77 -37.32 -10.11
CA ASN A 196 -13.17 -37.75 -10.22
C ASN A 196 -13.44 -38.74 -11.36
N ALA A 197 -12.39 -39.31 -11.95
CA ALA A 197 -12.49 -40.29 -13.06
C ALA A 197 -12.20 -41.75 -12.64
N GLU A 198 -12.13 -42.04 -11.33
CA GLU A 198 -12.06 -43.42 -10.78
C GLU A 198 -13.34 -43.82 -10.04
#